data_AF-A0A7J9WBA8-F1
#
_entry.id   AF-A0A7J9WBA8-F1
#
_cell.length_a   1.000
_cell.length_b   1.000
_cell.length_c   1.000
_cell.angle_alpha   90.00
_cell.angle_beta   90.00
_cell.angle_gamma   90.00
#
_symmetry.space_group_name_H-M   'P 1'
#
loop_
_entity.id
_entity.type
_entity.pdbx_description
1 polymer ?
#
loop_
_entity_poly.entity_id
_entity_poly.type
_entity_poly.pdbx_seq_one_letter_code
_entity_poly.pdbx_strand_id
1 'polypeptide(L)' 'MTRVAAVDVGTNSVRLLVADAGEGAGLLPVERHMTITRLGAGVD' A
#
# COMPACT_ATOMS: atom_id res chain seq x y z
N MET A 1 0.04 0.20 -20.25
CA MET A 1 0.34 0.42 -18.82
C MET A 1 -0.83 -0.08 -18.01
N THR A 2 -0.57 -0.90 -16.99
CA THR A 2 -1.58 -1.47 -16.10
C THR A 2 -1.42 -0.84 -14.73
N ARG A 3 -2.49 -0.27 -14.17
CA ARG A 3 -2.47 0.26 -12.80
C ARG A 3 -2.67 -0.88 -11.81
N VAL A 4 -1.75 -1.00 -10.86
CA VAL A 4 -1.76 -2.01 -9.80
C VAL A 4 -1.75 -1.35 -8.44
N ALA A 5 -2.21 -2.07 -7.42
CA ALA A 5 -2.19 -1.61 -6.05
C ALA A 5 -1.71 -2.72 -5.11
N ALA A 6 -0.97 -2.33 -4.07
CA ALA A 6 -0.62 -3.17 -2.94
C ALA A 6 -1.23 -2.58 -1.67
N VAL A 7 -1.92 -3.43 -0.90
CA VAL A 7 -2.44 -3.09 0.43
C VAL A 7 -1.70 -3.93 1.46
N ASP A 8 -1.15 -3.25 2.45
CA ASP A 8 -0.46 -3.88 3.60
C ASP A 8 -1.23 -3.54 4.87
N VAL A 9 -1.66 -4.58 5.60
CA VAL A 9 -2.47 -4.47 6.81
C VAL A 9 -1.59 -4.86 7.99
N GLY A 10 -1.00 -3.85 8.64
CA GLY A 10 -0.26 -4.02 9.87
C GLY A 10 -1.14 -3.83 11.11
N THR A 11 -0.58 -4.15 12.26
CA THR A 11 -1.24 -3.95 13.57
C THR A 11 -1.46 -2.48 13.90
N ASN A 12 -0.55 -1.59 13.49
CA ASN A 12 -0.70 -0.16 13.77
C ASN A 12 -1.29 0.65 12.60
N SER A 13 -1.03 0.23 11.37
CA SER A 13 -1.36 1.02 10.18
C SER A 13 -1.77 0.15 9.02
N VAL A 14 -2.68 0.68 8.20
CA VAL A 14 -2.93 0.18 6.85
C VAL A 14 -2.22 1.09 5.86
N ARG A 15 -1.54 0.50 4.88
CA ARG A 15 -0.80 1.20 3.84
C ARG A 15 -1.35 0.81 2.46
N LEU A 16 -1.43 1.79 1.57
CA LEU A 16 -1.76 1.61 0.17
C LEU A 16 -0.64 2.18 -0.70
N LEU A 17 -0.20 1.42 -1.68
CA LEU A 17 0.64 1.88 -2.78
C LEU A 17 -0.08 1.60 -4.09
N VAL A 18 -0.33 2.64 -4.88
CA VAL A 18 -0.78 2.51 -6.27
C VAL A 18 0.41 2.79 -7.18
N ALA A 19 0.61 1.95 -8.20
CA ALA A 19 1.68 2.12 -9.18
C ALA A 19 1.20 1.81 -10.61
N ASP A 20 1.79 2.49 -11.59
CA ASP A 20 1.73 2.08 -12.99
C ASP A 20 2.79 1.02 -13.26
N ALA A 21 2.37 -0.13 -13.78
CA ALA A 21 3.23 -1.19 -14.30
C ALA A 21 3.26 -1.13 -15.83
N GLY A 22 4.45 -1.00 -16.40
CA GLY A 22 4.69 -1.09 -17.85
C GLY A 22 5.63 -2.24 -18.18
N GLU A 23 5.58 -2.75 -19.41
CA GLU A 23 6.58 -3.71 -19.89
C GLU A 23 7.96 -3.06 -19.89
N GLY A 24 8.91 -3.63 -19.15
CA GLY A 24 10.30 -3.18 -19.06
C GLY A 24 10.57 -1.93 -18.21
N ALA A 25 9.54 -1.17 -17.80
CA ALA A 25 9.71 0.13 -17.12
C ALA A 25 9.72 0.07 -15.57
N GLY A 26 9.53 -1.11 -14.98
CA GLY A 26 9.38 -1.25 -13.52
C GLY A 26 8.06 -0.69 -13.00
N LEU A 27 7.94 -0.54 -11.68
CA LEU A 27 6.76 0.03 -11.01
C LEU A 27 6.96 1.52 -10.76
N LEU A 28 6.14 2.36 -11.40
CA LEU A 28 6.13 3.80 -11.18
C LEU A 28 5.09 4.16 -10.11
N PRO A 29 5.49 4.66 -8.92
CA PRO A 29 4.54 5.01 -7.87
C PRO A 29 3.67 6.20 -8.29
N VAL A 30 2.38 6.07 -8.03
CA VAL A 30 1.35 7.05 -8.42
C VAL A 30 0.80 7.72 -7.17
N GLU A 31 0.45 6.91 -6.18
CA GLU A 31 -0.14 7.37 -4.93
C GLU A 31 0.31 6.48 -3.78
N ARG A 32 0.50 7.10 -2.62
CA ARG A 32 0.89 6.42 -1.39
C ARG A 32 0.07 6.96 -0.25
N HIS A 33 -0.70 6.08 0.39
CA HIS A 33 -1.47 6.42 1.58
C HIS A 33 -1.03 5.57 2.77
N MET A 34 -1.11 6.18 3.94
CA MET A 34 -0.98 5.49 5.22
C MET A 34 -2.07 6.00 6.15
N THR A 35 -2.82 5.08 6.73
CA THR A 35 -3.78 5.37 7.79
C THR A 35 -3.35 4.67 9.06
N ILE A 36 -3.25 5.40 10.16
CA ILE A 36 -3.03 4.81 11.49
C ILE A 36 -4.37 4.26 11.95
N THR A 37 -4.49 2.94 12.01
CA THR A 37 -5.74 2.23 12.34
C THR A 37 -5.70 1.58 13.72
N ARG A 38 -4.50 1.31 14.26
CA ARG A 38 -4.29 0.67 15.58
C ARG A 38 -5.09 -0.63 15.76
N LEU A 39 -5.22 -1.44 14.72
CA LEU A 39 -5.95 -2.71 14.74
C LEU A 39 -5.45 -3.71 15.79
N GLY A 40 -4.16 -3.68 16.12
CA GLY A 40 -3.55 -4.50 17.16
C GLY A 40 -3.56 -3.88 18.55
N ALA A 41 -4.27 -2.76 18.78
CA ALA A 41 -4.36 -2.18 20.10
C ALA A 41 -5.17 -3.10 21.04
N GLY A 42 -4.62 -3.37 22.22
CA GLY A 42 -5.24 -4.29 23.19
C GLY A 42 -5.19 -5.75 22.76
N VAL A 43 -4.28 -6.10 21.86
CA VAL A 43 -3.90 -7.49 21.55
C VAL A 43 -2.61 -7.76 22.30
N ASP A 44 -2.75 -8.10 23.58
CA ASP A 44 -1.72 -8.65 24.47
C ASP A 44 -1.51 -10.17 24.24
#